data_AF-A0AAD6DSG8-F1
#
_entry.id   AF-A0AAD6DSG8-F1
#
_cell.length_a   1.000
_cell.length_b   1.000
_cell.length_c   1.000
_cell.angle_alpha   90.00
_cell.angle_beta   90.00
_cell.angle_gamma   90.00
#
_symmetry.space_group_name_H-M   'P 1'
#
loop_
_entity.id
_entity.type
_entity.pdbx_description
1 polymer ?
#
loop_
_entity_poly.entity_id
_entity_poly.type
_entity_poly.pdbx_seq_one_letter_code
_entity_poly.pdbx_strand_id
1 'polypeptide(L)'
;MRQGHQFNSYIGYIFTMAETRPIPTPNNEQLEELTNLTDRAHRRARARKGIDEKAKGIMDEKEAIMAANPYWYYTHRDQLENIDRQLTSLDQKLNNLQAEEEKDAAKERAIWMQVV
;
A
#
# COMPACT_ATOMS: atom_id res chain seq x y z
N MET A 1 9.58 -46.28 -47.05
CA MET A 1 9.64 -44.90 -46.52
C MET A 1 9.03 -44.90 -45.13
N ARG A 2 9.86 -44.95 -44.08
CA ARG A 2 9.48 -44.95 -42.66
C ARG A 2 10.05 -43.68 -42.04
N GLN A 3 9.26 -42.62 -41.86
CA GLN A 3 9.53 -41.54 -40.90
C GLN A 3 8.20 -40.84 -40.59
N GLY A 4 7.50 -41.28 -39.54
CA GLY A 4 6.23 -40.67 -39.12
C GLY A 4 5.86 -40.94 -37.66
N HIS A 5 6.77 -41.47 -36.85
CA HIS A 5 6.46 -41.95 -35.49
C HIS A 5 7.23 -41.25 -34.36
N GLN A 6 8.08 -40.26 -34.63
CA GLN A 6 8.83 -39.57 -33.57
C GLN A 6 8.08 -38.36 -32.97
N PHE A 7 7.27 -37.64 -33.76
CA PHE A 7 6.60 -36.42 -33.27
C PHE A 7 5.49 -36.71 -32.24
N ASN A 8 4.68 -37.76 -32.45
CA ASN A 8 3.61 -38.12 -31.51
C ASN A 8 4.14 -38.64 -30.16
N SER A 9 5.32 -39.28 -30.16
CA SER A 9 5.96 -39.72 -28.91
C SER A 9 6.48 -38.54 -28.09
N TYR A 10 6.99 -37.50 -28.76
CA TYR A 10 7.53 -36.32 -28.08
C TYR A 10 6.43 -35.46 -27.46
N ILE A 11 5.30 -35.26 -28.17
CA ILE A 11 4.16 -34.51 -27.64
C ILE A 11 3.51 -35.24 -26.47
N GLY A 12 3.37 -36.57 -26.55
CA GLY A 12 2.89 -37.38 -25.43
C GLY A 12 3.79 -37.27 -24.20
N TYR A 13 5.11 -37.26 -24.38
CA TYR A 13 6.08 -37.14 -23.29
C TYR A 13 6.04 -35.75 -22.62
N ILE A 14 5.84 -34.68 -23.39
CA ILE A 14 5.68 -33.31 -22.88
C ILE A 14 4.42 -33.20 -22.02
N PHE A 15 3.30 -33.82 -22.44
CA PHE A 15 2.05 -33.80 -21.69
C PHE A 15 2.10 -34.66 -20.42
N THR A 16 2.88 -35.74 -20.40
CA THR A 16 3.06 -36.59 -19.21
C THR A 16 4.07 -36.03 -18.21
N MET A 17 5.03 -35.20 -18.67
CA MET A 17 6.00 -34.49 -17.83
C MET A 17 5.50 -33.13 -17.36
N ALA A 18 4.40 -32.63 -17.93
CA ALA A 18 3.61 -31.53 -17.37
C ALA A 18 2.94 -32.06 -16.09
N GLU A 19 3.78 -32.18 -15.06
CA GLU A 19 3.39 -32.43 -13.69
C GLU A 19 2.07 -31.73 -13.40
N THR A 20 1.06 -32.53 -13.08
CA THR A 20 -0.16 -32.13 -12.38
C THR A 20 0.19 -31.67 -10.96
N ARG A 21 1.21 -30.81 -10.80
CA ARG A 21 1.41 -30.06 -9.56
C ARG A 21 0.17 -29.15 -9.47
N PRO A 22 -0.69 -29.35 -8.46
CA PRO A 22 -1.81 -28.44 -8.26
C PRO A 22 -1.25 -27.03 -8.23
N ILE A 23 -1.84 -26.11 -9.01
CA ILE A 23 -1.52 -24.70 -8.83
C ILE A 23 -1.85 -24.41 -7.38
N PRO A 24 -0.87 -23.97 -6.58
CA PRO A 24 -1.17 -23.67 -5.20
C PRO A 24 -2.12 -22.48 -5.18
N THR A 25 -3.34 -22.71 -4.72
CA THR A 25 -4.41 -21.71 -4.67
C THR A 25 -4.74 -21.40 -3.22
N PRO A 26 -4.86 -20.11 -2.86
CA PRO A 26 -5.37 -19.75 -1.55
C PRO A 26 -6.74 -20.38 -1.31
N ASN A 27 -6.96 -20.91 -0.13
CA ASN A 27 -8.28 -21.39 0.29
C ASN A 27 -9.24 -20.20 0.52
N ASN A 28 -10.53 -20.49 0.75
CA ASN A 28 -11.54 -19.44 0.91
C ASN A 28 -11.22 -18.46 2.05
N GLU A 29 -10.69 -18.94 3.18
CA GLU A 29 -10.32 -18.09 4.33
C GLU A 29 -9.14 -17.17 3.96
N GLN A 30 -8.15 -17.68 3.24
CA GLN A 30 -7.02 -16.91 2.75
C GLN A 30 -7.46 -15.85 1.72
N LEU A 31 -8.40 -16.18 0.82
CA LEU A 31 -8.99 -15.23 -0.13
C LEU A 31 -9.78 -14.13 0.58
N GLU A 32 -10.53 -14.47 1.62
CA GLU A 32 -11.25 -13.50 2.45
C GLU A 32 -10.28 -12.55 3.17
N GLU A 33 -9.19 -13.08 3.76
CA GLU A 33 -8.18 -12.24 4.41
C GLU A 33 -7.46 -11.32 3.42
N LEU A 34 -7.12 -11.81 2.22
CA LEU A 34 -6.56 -10.98 1.14
C LEU A 34 -7.52 -9.87 0.70
N THR A 35 -8.82 -10.16 0.65
CA THR A 35 -9.85 -9.15 0.36
C THR A 35 -9.89 -8.09 1.47
N ASN A 36 -9.86 -8.51 2.73
CA ASN A 36 -9.80 -7.60 3.89
C ASN A 36 -8.52 -6.75 3.92
N LEU A 37 -7.38 -7.29 3.49
CA LEU A 37 -6.12 -6.56 3.37
C LEU A 37 -6.21 -5.50 2.26
N THR A 38 -6.82 -5.84 1.12
CA THR A 38 -7.06 -4.91 0.01
C THR A 38 -7.97 -3.76 0.42
N ASP A 39 -9.07 -4.05 1.11
CA ASP A 39 -9.98 -3.03 1.62
C ASP A 39 -9.30 -2.08 2.62
N ARG A 40 -8.46 -2.64 3.51
CA ARG A 40 -7.63 -1.85 4.43
C ARG A 40 -6.65 -0.94 3.67
N ALA A 41 -5.99 -1.45 2.63
CA ALA A 41 -5.09 -0.66 1.79
C ALA A 41 -5.83 0.52 1.13
N HIS A 42 -7.04 0.30 0.59
CA HIS A 42 -7.86 1.39 0.03
C HIS A 42 -8.29 2.42 1.07
N ARG A 43 -8.63 2.00 2.29
CA ARG A 43 -8.93 2.92 3.40
C ARG A 43 -7.70 3.75 3.76
N ARG A 44 -6.52 3.14 3.88
CA ARG A 44 -5.26 3.86 4.15
C ARG A 44 -4.90 4.84 3.05
N ALA A 45 -5.06 4.48 1.78
CA ALA A 45 -4.80 5.38 0.66
C ALA A 45 -5.69 6.64 0.72
N ARG A 46 -6.98 6.46 1.04
CA ARG A 46 -7.90 7.59 1.27
C ARG A 46 -7.49 8.43 2.47
N ALA A 47 -7.07 7.80 3.57
CA ALA A 47 -6.60 8.51 4.76
C ALA A 47 -5.33 9.33 4.48
N ARG A 48 -4.36 8.79 3.75
CA ARG A 48 -3.15 9.51 3.30
C ARG A 48 -3.52 10.74 2.49
N LYS A 49 -4.36 10.56 1.46
CA LYS A 49 -4.85 11.69 0.65
C LYS A 49 -5.50 12.79 1.50
N GLY A 50 -6.35 12.41 2.46
CA GLY A 50 -6.98 13.38 3.36
C GLY A 50 -6.01 14.07 4.31
N ILE A 51 -4.89 13.44 4.66
CA ILE A 51 -3.79 14.08 5.42
C ILE A 51 -3.05 15.06 4.52
N ASP A 52 -2.71 14.68 3.29
CA ASP A 52 -2.01 15.54 2.33
C ASP A 52 -2.80 16.81 2.03
N GLU A 53 -4.12 16.69 1.82
CA GLU A 53 -5.01 17.84 1.62
C GLU A 53 -5.02 18.78 2.83
N LYS A 54 -5.02 18.24 4.05
CA LYS A 54 -4.97 19.05 5.28
C LYS A 54 -3.63 19.73 5.47
N ALA A 55 -2.53 19.01 5.24
CA ALA A 55 -1.19 19.56 5.33
C ALA A 55 -1.02 20.72 4.34
N LYS A 56 -1.52 20.55 3.10
CA LYS A 56 -1.56 21.61 2.11
C LYS A 56 -2.35 22.83 2.59
N GLY A 57 -3.57 22.64 3.09
CA GLY A 57 -4.39 23.75 3.59
C GLY A 57 -3.72 24.55 4.72
N ILE A 58 -3.03 23.87 5.64
CA ILE A 58 -2.25 24.52 6.72
C ILE A 58 -1.09 25.34 6.15
N MET A 59 -0.40 24.80 5.14
CA MET A 59 0.71 25.49 4.50
C MET A 59 0.26 26.71 3.68
N ASP A 60 -0.86 26.59 2.96
CA ASP A 60 -1.46 27.68 2.20
C ASP A 60 -1.90 28.82 3.15
N GLU A 61 -2.50 28.48 4.30
CA GLU A 61 -2.87 29.46 5.34
C GLU A 61 -1.63 30.17 5.90
N LYS A 62 -0.58 29.41 6.23
CA LYS A 62 0.71 29.97 6.68
C LYS A 62 1.28 30.95 5.65
N GLU A 63 1.28 30.59 4.37
CA GLU A 63 1.79 31.43 3.29
C GLU A 63 0.98 32.72 3.13
N ALA A 64 -0.35 32.62 3.16
CA ALA A 64 -1.22 33.79 3.08
C ALA A 64 -0.96 34.79 4.22
N ILE A 65 -0.74 34.29 5.44
CA ILE A 65 -0.47 35.15 6.59
C ILE A 65 0.93 35.79 6.48
N MET A 66 1.94 35.03 6.07
CA MET A 66 3.29 35.57 5.83
C MET A 66 3.30 36.65 4.74
N ALA A 67 2.52 36.46 3.68
CA ALA A 67 2.39 37.45 2.59
C ALA A 67 1.71 38.74 3.07
N ALA A 68 0.74 38.65 3.97
CA ALA A 68 0.05 39.81 4.53
C ALA A 68 0.89 40.59 5.54
N ASN A 69 1.83 39.94 6.23
CA ASN A 69 2.67 40.59 7.24
C ASN A 69 4.12 40.09 7.17
N PRO A 70 5.03 40.84 6.53
CA PRO A 70 6.46 40.49 6.45
C PRO A 70 7.17 40.35 7.81
N TYR A 71 6.60 40.91 8.89
CA TYR A 71 7.11 40.80 10.27
C TYR A 71 6.29 39.82 11.13
N TRP A 72 5.50 38.94 10.50
CA TRP A 72 4.60 37.98 11.15
C TRP A 72 5.28 37.14 12.22
N TYR A 73 6.52 36.72 11.97
CA TYR A 73 7.29 35.87 12.87
C TYR A 73 7.38 36.39 14.31
N TYR A 74 7.58 37.70 14.49
CA TYR A 74 7.71 38.30 15.84
C TYR A 74 6.37 38.50 16.55
N THR A 75 5.29 38.62 15.79
CA THR A 75 3.97 39.04 16.30
C THR A 75 2.99 37.88 16.49
N HIS A 76 3.28 36.70 15.93
CA HIS A 76 2.32 35.60 15.84
C HIS A 76 2.92 34.23 16.22
N ARG A 77 3.82 34.24 17.22
CA ARG A 77 4.47 33.05 17.76
C ARG A 77 3.49 31.93 18.10
N ASP A 78 2.35 32.25 18.71
CA ASP A 78 1.34 31.27 19.11
C ASP A 78 0.67 30.58 17.91
N GLN A 79 0.48 31.31 16.80
CA GLN A 79 -0.08 30.75 15.57
C GLN A 79 0.93 29.80 14.89
N LEU A 80 2.21 30.19 14.87
CA LEU A 80 3.29 29.34 14.38
C LEU A 80 3.38 28.04 15.17
N GLU A 81 3.34 28.12 16.50
CA GLU A 81 3.37 26.94 17.36
C GLU A 81 2.14 26.04 17.13
N ASN A 82 0.96 26.62 16.92
CA ASN A 82 -0.24 25.86 16.58
C ASN A 82 -0.10 25.14 15.22
N ILE A 83 0.44 25.80 14.20
CA ILE A 83 0.72 25.20 12.89
C ILE A 83 1.69 24.02 13.04
N ASP A 84 2.79 24.21 13.78
CA ASP A 84 3.78 23.15 14.01
C ASP A 84 3.18 21.94 14.74
N ARG A 85 2.33 22.19 15.75
CA ARG A 85 1.59 21.12 16.44
C ARG A 85 0.64 20.37 15.50
N GLN A 86 -0.06 21.07 14.62
CA GLN A 86 -0.96 20.44 13.65
C GLN A 86 -0.20 19.57 12.65
N LEU A 87 0.92 20.08 12.09
CA LEU A 87 1.77 19.32 11.17
C LEU A 87 2.38 18.09 11.85
N THR A 88 2.84 18.23 13.10
CA THR A 88 3.34 17.11 13.89
C THR A 88 2.27 16.05 14.14
N SER A 89 1.03 16.45 14.41
CA SER A 89 -0.09 15.51 14.56
C SER A 89 -0.42 14.77 13.26
N LEU A 90 -0.31 15.43 12.11
CA LEU A 90 -0.48 14.79 10.80
C LEU A 90 0.67 13.81 10.51
N ASP A 91 1.91 14.17 10.82
CA ASP A 91 3.07 13.29 10.68
C ASP A 91 2.93 12.01 11.52
N GLN A 92 2.51 12.15 12.79
CA GLN A 92 2.20 11.00 13.64
C GLN A 92 1.14 10.07 13.03
N LYS A 93 0.10 10.64 12.39
CA LYS A 93 -0.92 9.85 11.70
C LYS A 93 -0.35 9.12 10.49
N LEU A 94 0.54 9.74 9.72
CA LEU A 94 1.22 9.08 8.60
C LEU A 94 2.10 7.92 9.08
N ASN A 95 2.85 8.12 10.16
CA ASN A 95 3.66 7.08 10.78
C ASN A 95 2.82 5.89 11.24
N ASN A 96 1.64 6.15 11.83
CA ASN A 96 0.72 5.08 12.19
C ASN A 96 0.18 4.31 10.97
N LEU A 97 -0.19 5.01 9.90
CA LEU A 97 -0.64 4.38 8.64
C LEU A 97 0.47 3.53 8.01
N GLN A 98 1.72 3.99 8.07
CA GLN A 98 2.90 3.25 7.61
C GLN A 98 3.07 1.96 8.41
N ALA A 99 3.01 2.03 9.75
CA ALA A 99 3.15 0.86 10.60
C ALA A 99 2.03 -0.18 10.36
N GLU A 100 0.80 0.27 10.07
CA GLU A 100 -0.29 -0.62 9.66
C GLU A 100 -0.02 -1.28 8.30
N GLU A 101 0.50 -0.54 7.33
CA GLU A 101 0.86 -1.07 6.02
C GLU A 101 1.95 -2.14 6.11
N GLU A 102 2.97 -1.93 6.93
CA GLU A 102 4.03 -2.93 7.15
C GLU A 102 3.49 -4.23 7.76
N LYS A 103 2.59 -4.11 8.75
CA LYS A 103 1.92 -5.28 9.35
C LYS A 103 1.07 -6.03 8.35
N ASP A 104 0.30 -5.31 7.54
CA ASP A 104 -0.54 -5.90 6.52
C ASP A 104 0.29 -6.57 5.41
N ALA A 105 1.39 -5.95 4.98
CA ALA A 105 2.31 -6.54 4.01
C ALA A 105 2.97 -7.81 4.54
N ALA A 106 3.31 -7.86 5.83
CA ALA A 106 3.83 -9.07 6.47
C ALA A 106 2.79 -10.20 6.48
N LYS A 107 1.52 -9.87 6.78
CA LYS A 107 0.40 -10.83 6.73
C LYS A 107 0.16 -11.36 5.32
N GLU A 108 0.11 -10.46 4.34
CA GLU A 108 -0.05 -10.84 2.93
C GLU A 108 1.06 -11.79 2.49
N ARG A 109 2.32 -11.47 2.79
CA ARG A 109 3.46 -12.35 2.51
C ARG A 109 3.32 -13.72 3.17
N ALA A 110 2.87 -13.77 4.43
CA ALA A 110 2.66 -15.03 5.14
C ALA A 110 1.59 -15.91 4.46
N ILE A 111 0.51 -15.30 3.94
CA ILE A 111 -0.50 -16.02 3.16
C ILE A 111 0.13 -16.59 1.89
N TRP A 112 0.85 -15.78 1.13
CA TRP A 112 1.49 -16.25 -0.11
C TRP A 112 2.54 -17.34 0.13
N MET A 113 3.27 -17.30 1.24
CA MET A 113 4.22 -18.36 1.61
C MET A 113 3.56 -19.68 2.01
N GLN A 114 2.31 -19.67 2.49
CA GLN A 114 1.55 -20.89 2.79
C GLN A 114 0.93 -21.51 1.53
N VAL A 115 0.74 -20.68 0.51
CA VAL A 115 0.19 -21.10 -0.78
C VAL A 115 1.28 -21.84 -1.55
N VAL A 116 2.49 -21.29 -1.70
CA VAL A 116 3.64 -21.90 -2.42
C VAL A 116 4.07 -23.25 -1.85
#